data_AF-A0A7S4MJG5-F1
#
_entry.id   AF-A0A7S4MJG5-F1
#
_cell.length_a   1.000
_cell.length_b   1.000
_cell.length_c   1.000
_cell.angle_alpha   90.00
_cell.angle_beta   90.00
_cell.angle_gamma   90.00
#
_symmetry.space_group_name_H-M   'P 1'
#
loop_
_entity.id
_entity.type
_entity.pdbx_description
1 polymer ?
#
loop_
_entity_poly.entity_id
_entity_poly.type
_entity_poly.pdbx_seq_one_letter_code
_entity_poly.pdbx_strand_id
1 'polypeptide(L)'
;MAKAVLATPSMIDFGGIPIKPLRDNSVTDLDLSNRTLGLPEAMVLSGLLPGAPSLVKLNVDGYAIPIDELRGTKPVEAIDLSDQSGMSVASGLIIASCLAGNEHLKSLNVDGHVLPIDELRGAKPVEAIDLSAKSLGVKSALIIASCLAGNEHLKSLNLAQNSLSGDRFDQMNALIKLAEVLPSTRITSLNLDFNQLCGINMLFGGTFRVDAINALCEALPK
;
A
#
# COMPACT_ATOMS: atom_id res chain seq x y z
N MET A 1 2.66 -11.61 13.51
CA MET A 1 1.68 -11.13 14.52
C MET A 1 0.30 -10.91 13.90
N ALA A 2 0.11 -10.00 12.95
CA ALA A 2 -1.20 -9.69 12.35
C ALA A 2 -1.98 -10.92 11.84
N LYS A 3 -1.31 -11.87 11.16
CA LYS A 3 -1.93 -13.14 10.72
C LYS A 3 -2.52 -13.97 11.87
N ALA A 4 -1.85 -14.02 13.03
CA ALA A 4 -2.34 -14.74 14.20
C ALA A 4 -3.55 -14.04 14.86
N VAL A 5 -3.51 -12.70 14.89
CA VAL A 5 -4.64 -11.87 15.36
C VAL A 5 -5.87 -12.10 14.49
N LEU A 6 -5.70 -12.02 13.16
CA LEU A 6 -6.76 -12.26 12.19
C LEU A 6 -7.32 -13.70 12.24
N ALA A 7 -6.50 -14.69 12.60
CA ALA A 7 -6.92 -16.08 12.71
C ALA A 7 -7.63 -16.41 14.03
N THR A 8 -7.54 -15.55 15.06
CA THR A 8 -8.10 -15.81 16.40
C THR A 8 -9.57 -15.35 16.45
N PRO A 9 -10.58 -16.25 16.46
CA PRO A 9 -11.99 -15.85 16.34
C PRO A 9 -12.53 -15.09 17.55
N SER A 10 -12.00 -15.41 18.75
CA SER A 10 -12.38 -14.76 20.01
C SER A 10 -11.77 -13.37 20.19
N MET A 11 -10.88 -12.93 19.30
CA MET A 11 -10.25 -11.61 19.40
C MET A 11 -11.28 -10.51 19.14
N ILE A 12 -11.45 -9.61 20.10
CA ILE A 12 -12.45 -8.52 20.04
C ILE A 12 -11.85 -7.17 19.64
N ASP A 13 -10.60 -6.90 20.03
CA ASP A 13 -9.87 -5.66 19.81
C ASP A 13 -8.39 -5.96 19.56
N PHE A 14 -7.69 -5.11 18.80
CA PHE A 14 -6.23 -5.14 18.74
C PHE A 14 -5.67 -3.73 18.58
N GLY A 15 -5.03 -3.21 19.62
CA GLY A 15 -4.46 -1.86 19.58
C GLY A 15 -5.52 -0.76 19.37
N GLY A 16 -6.78 -1.03 19.72
CA GLY A 16 -7.91 -0.13 19.43
C GLY A 16 -8.62 -0.37 18.10
N ILE A 17 -8.19 -1.36 17.31
CA ILE A 17 -8.93 -1.81 16.13
C ILE A 17 -10.07 -2.73 16.59
N PRO A 18 -11.35 -2.38 16.37
CA PRO A 18 -12.50 -3.18 16.80
C PRO A 18 -12.69 -4.41 15.90
N ILE A 19 -11.90 -5.46 16.14
CA ILE A 19 -11.86 -6.68 15.32
C ILE A 19 -13.25 -7.32 15.22
N LYS A 20 -13.94 -7.51 16.35
CA LYS A 20 -15.23 -8.20 16.33
C LYS A 20 -16.30 -7.42 15.54
N PRO A 21 -16.54 -6.12 15.80
CA PRO A 21 -17.48 -5.33 15.00
C PRO A 21 -17.17 -5.32 13.50
N LEU A 22 -15.88 -5.24 13.12
CA LEU A 22 -15.46 -5.30 11.71
C LEU A 22 -15.74 -6.67 11.09
N ARG A 23 -15.44 -7.78 11.79
CA ARG A 23 -15.74 -9.15 11.31
C ARG A 23 -17.23 -9.42 11.19
N ASP A 24 -18.01 -8.93 12.16
CA ASP A 24 -19.47 -9.04 12.16
C ASP A 24 -20.11 -8.08 11.14
N ASN A 25 -19.31 -7.25 10.46
CA ASN A 25 -19.77 -6.25 9.50
C ASN A 25 -20.86 -5.30 10.08
N SER A 26 -20.73 -4.97 11.37
CA SER A 26 -21.74 -4.22 12.15
C SER A 26 -21.40 -2.75 12.37
N VAL A 27 -20.23 -2.29 11.89
CA VAL A 27 -19.76 -0.90 12.01
C VAL A 27 -19.84 -0.18 10.67
N THR A 28 -20.37 1.04 10.68
CA THR A 28 -20.48 1.93 9.51
C THR A 28 -19.46 3.07 9.53
N ASP A 29 -19.02 3.45 10.73
CA ASP A 29 -18.14 4.58 10.98
C ASP A 29 -17.05 4.15 11.97
N LEU A 30 -15.79 4.33 11.56
CA LEU A 30 -14.62 4.02 12.38
C LEU A 30 -13.68 5.21 12.42
N ASP A 31 -13.57 5.83 13.60
CA ASP A 31 -12.66 6.95 13.83
C ASP A 31 -11.45 6.52 14.65
N LEU A 32 -10.27 6.56 14.03
CA LEU A 32 -8.98 6.25 14.63
C LEU A 32 -8.05 7.49 14.63
N SER A 33 -8.59 8.69 14.42
CA SER A 33 -7.81 9.95 14.35
C SER A 33 -6.97 10.24 15.59
N ASN A 34 -7.47 9.86 16.77
CA ASN A 34 -6.79 10.07 18.05
C ASN A 34 -5.78 8.96 18.39
N ARG A 35 -5.38 8.15 17.40
CA ARG A 35 -4.48 7.02 17.59
C ARG A 35 -3.40 7.04 16.53
N THR A 36 -2.18 6.72 16.93
CA THR A 36 -1.10 6.40 16.00
C THR A 36 -1.17 4.90 15.71
N LEU A 37 -1.55 4.52 14.50
CA LEU A 37 -1.53 3.11 14.10
C LEU A 37 -0.10 2.69 13.82
N GLY A 38 0.37 1.67 14.56
CA GLY A 38 1.57 0.95 14.18
C GLY A 38 1.32 0.08 12.95
N LEU A 39 2.41 -0.43 12.38
CA LEU A 39 2.33 -1.38 11.26
C LEU A 39 1.49 -2.63 11.58
N PRO A 40 1.59 -3.28 12.77
CA PRO A 40 0.75 -4.43 13.09
C PRO A 40 -0.75 -4.10 13.06
N GLU A 41 -1.16 -2.97 13.62
CA GLU A 41 -2.56 -2.52 13.65
C GLU A 41 -3.06 -2.23 12.24
N ALA A 42 -2.25 -1.54 11.42
CA ALA A 42 -2.56 -1.26 10.02
C ALA A 42 -2.76 -2.55 9.21
N MET A 43 -1.92 -3.56 9.42
CA MET A 43 -2.05 -4.87 8.76
C MET A 43 -3.32 -5.60 9.18
N VAL A 44 -3.69 -5.53 10.48
CA VAL A 44 -4.93 -6.14 10.97
C VAL A 44 -6.14 -5.43 10.37
N LEU A 45 -6.18 -4.10 10.40
CA LEU A 45 -7.27 -3.33 9.82
C LEU A 45 -7.41 -3.59 8.31
N SER A 46 -6.31 -3.52 7.56
CA SER A 46 -6.27 -3.79 6.12
C SER A 46 -6.75 -5.20 5.77
N GLY A 47 -6.45 -6.20 6.62
CA GLY A 47 -6.94 -7.57 6.44
C GLY A 47 -8.43 -7.77 6.76
N LEU A 48 -9.02 -6.90 7.58
CA LEU A 48 -10.44 -6.94 7.92
C LEU A 48 -11.32 -6.16 6.93
N LEU A 49 -10.78 -5.10 6.31
CA LEU A 49 -11.54 -4.21 5.43
C LEU A 49 -12.27 -4.90 4.27
N PRO A 50 -11.72 -5.93 3.60
CA PRO A 50 -12.45 -6.66 2.57
C PRO A 50 -13.72 -7.37 3.08
N GLY A 51 -13.73 -7.78 4.37
CA GLY A 51 -14.87 -8.42 5.02
C GLY A 51 -15.85 -7.47 5.70
N ALA A 52 -15.59 -6.16 5.66
CA ALA A 52 -16.38 -5.13 6.34
C ALA A 52 -16.99 -4.11 5.34
N PRO A 53 -17.86 -4.54 4.40
CA PRO A 53 -18.45 -3.64 3.39
C PRO A 53 -19.42 -2.60 3.97
N SER A 54 -19.99 -2.81 5.17
CA SER A 54 -20.86 -1.81 5.83
C SER A 54 -20.09 -0.58 6.29
N LEU A 55 -18.77 -0.68 6.48
CA LEU A 55 -17.94 0.44 6.85
C LEU A 55 -17.83 1.41 5.67
N VAL A 56 -18.35 2.62 5.83
CA VAL A 56 -18.38 3.69 4.80
C VAL A 56 -17.62 4.94 5.21
N LYS A 57 -17.37 5.13 6.53
CA LYS A 57 -16.49 6.20 7.03
C LYS A 57 -15.32 5.63 7.80
N LEU A 58 -14.11 5.99 7.38
CA LEU A 58 -12.87 5.61 8.05
C LEU A 58 -12.00 6.85 8.21
N ASN A 59 -11.64 7.18 9.45
CA ASN A 59 -10.66 8.22 9.74
C ASN A 59 -9.40 7.57 10.33
N VAL A 60 -8.24 7.83 9.71
CA VAL A 60 -6.94 7.32 10.12
C VAL A 60 -5.93 8.47 10.07
N ASP A 61 -5.06 8.57 11.08
CA ASP A 61 -4.06 9.64 11.19
C ASP A 61 -4.64 11.07 11.14
N GLY A 62 -5.94 11.23 11.48
CA GLY A 62 -6.65 12.51 11.40
C GLY A 62 -7.25 12.81 10.02
N TYR A 63 -7.17 11.87 9.08
CA TYR A 63 -7.63 12.01 7.71
C TYR A 63 -8.77 11.04 7.38
N ALA A 64 -9.82 11.58 6.76
CA ALA A 64 -10.90 10.78 6.21
C ALA A 64 -10.42 10.05 4.96
N ILE A 65 -10.37 8.73 5.01
CA ILE A 65 -10.05 7.87 3.88
C ILE A 65 -11.34 7.66 3.07
N PRO A 66 -11.36 7.97 1.75
CA PRO A 66 -12.54 7.82 0.90
C PRO A 66 -12.74 6.34 0.51
N ILE A 67 -13.17 5.51 1.47
CA ILE A 67 -13.21 4.06 1.28
C ILE A 67 -14.24 3.60 0.25
N ASP A 68 -15.33 4.33 0.06
CA ASP A 68 -16.33 4.00 -0.96
C ASP A 68 -15.79 4.22 -2.37
N GLU A 69 -15.12 5.36 -2.59
CA GLU A 69 -14.43 5.66 -3.84
C GLU A 69 -13.26 4.69 -4.08
N LEU A 70 -12.48 4.38 -3.04
CA LEU A 70 -11.35 3.44 -3.13
C LEU A 70 -11.80 1.99 -3.38
N ARG A 71 -12.95 1.56 -2.86
CA ARG A 71 -13.53 0.23 -3.14
C ARG A 71 -14.29 0.18 -4.46
N GLY A 72 -14.62 1.34 -5.03
CA GLY A 72 -15.42 1.44 -6.25
C GLY A 72 -16.94 1.30 -6.03
N THR A 73 -17.41 1.26 -4.77
CA THR A 73 -18.86 1.30 -4.45
C THR A 73 -19.47 2.65 -4.81
N LYS A 74 -18.65 3.69 -4.85
CA LYS A 74 -18.95 5.00 -5.45
C LYS A 74 -17.94 5.29 -6.57
N PRO A 75 -18.24 4.91 -7.82
CA PRO A 75 -17.28 4.99 -8.91
C PRO A 75 -16.76 6.41 -9.17
N VAL A 76 -15.43 6.55 -9.20
CA VAL A 76 -14.71 7.76 -9.62
C VAL A 76 -13.49 7.35 -10.43
N GLU A 77 -13.03 8.19 -11.34
CA GLU A 77 -11.86 7.89 -12.18
C GLU A 77 -10.53 8.36 -11.55
N ALA A 78 -10.59 9.31 -10.63
CA ALA A 78 -9.42 9.92 -10.01
C ALA A 78 -9.68 10.23 -8.53
N ILE A 79 -8.68 9.98 -7.69
CA ILE A 79 -8.66 10.37 -6.27
C ILE A 79 -7.35 11.11 -6.00
N ASP A 80 -7.44 12.27 -5.34
CA ASP A 80 -6.28 13.02 -4.87
C ASP A 80 -6.28 13.10 -3.34
N LEU A 81 -5.24 12.55 -2.73
CA LEU A 81 -4.97 12.56 -1.29
C LEU A 81 -3.61 13.21 -0.99
N SER A 82 -3.00 13.92 -1.95
CA SER A 82 -1.66 14.50 -1.78
C SER A 82 -1.59 15.62 -0.75
N ASP A 83 -2.69 16.34 -0.53
CA ASP A 83 -2.80 17.38 0.50
C ASP A 83 -2.76 16.80 1.94
N GLN A 84 -2.86 15.47 2.08
CA GLN A 84 -2.87 14.79 3.38
C GLN A 84 -1.44 14.41 3.81
N SER A 85 -0.56 15.42 3.90
CA SER A 85 0.88 15.23 4.16
C SER A 85 1.19 14.51 5.49
N GLY A 86 0.23 14.43 6.42
CA GLY A 86 0.37 13.71 7.69
C GLY A 86 -0.01 12.23 7.63
N MET A 87 -0.51 11.71 6.50
CA MET A 87 -0.84 10.29 6.38
C MET A 87 0.41 9.43 6.60
N SER A 88 0.32 8.51 7.56
CA SER A 88 1.40 7.58 7.87
C SER A 88 1.50 6.46 6.83
N VAL A 89 2.52 5.62 6.98
CA VAL A 89 2.64 4.38 6.19
C VAL A 89 1.44 3.44 6.40
N ALA A 90 0.80 3.47 7.58
CA ALA A 90 -0.41 2.70 7.86
C ALA A 90 -1.55 3.05 6.89
N SER A 91 -1.73 4.35 6.60
CA SER A 91 -2.72 4.82 5.65
C SER A 91 -2.48 4.28 4.23
N GLY A 92 -1.22 4.19 3.79
CA GLY A 92 -0.87 3.60 2.49
C GLY A 92 -1.27 2.13 2.38
N LEU A 93 -1.11 1.34 3.45
CA LEU A 93 -1.51 -0.07 3.48
C LEU A 93 -3.04 -0.23 3.41
N ILE A 94 -3.76 0.61 4.15
CA ILE A 94 -5.22 0.65 4.17
C ILE A 94 -5.76 1.02 2.80
N ILE A 95 -5.23 2.07 2.18
CA ILE A 95 -5.60 2.51 0.83
C ILE A 95 -5.38 1.38 -0.18
N ALA A 96 -4.19 0.75 -0.16
CA ALA A 96 -3.87 -0.38 -1.02
C ALA A 96 -4.88 -1.54 -0.86
N SER A 97 -5.27 -1.87 0.37
CA SER A 97 -6.24 -2.94 0.63
C SER A 97 -7.64 -2.63 0.09
N CYS A 98 -8.09 -1.37 0.18
CA CYS A 98 -9.38 -0.95 -0.35
C CYS A 98 -9.42 -1.00 -1.89
N LEU A 99 -8.29 -0.76 -2.56
CA LEU A 99 -8.19 -0.76 -4.02
C LEU A 99 -8.34 -2.14 -4.66
N ALA A 100 -8.14 -3.23 -3.91
CA ALA A 100 -8.04 -4.58 -4.45
C ALA A 100 -9.27 -5.01 -5.30
N GLY A 101 -10.46 -4.50 -4.99
CA GLY A 101 -11.71 -4.78 -5.73
C GLY A 101 -12.22 -3.65 -6.62
N ASN A 102 -11.49 -2.54 -6.73
CA ASN A 102 -11.94 -1.39 -7.51
C ASN A 102 -11.68 -1.62 -9.01
N GLU A 103 -12.66 -1.40 -9.89
CA GLU A 103 -12.50 -1.55 -11.34
C GLU A 103 -12.58 -0.23 -12.12
N HIS A 104 -12.88 0.88 -11.43
CA HIS A 104 -13.20 2.17 -12.05
C HIS A 104 -12.07 3.20 -11.94
N LEU A 105 -11.27 3.11 -10.88
CA LEU A 105 -10.23 4.09 -10.61
C LEU A 105 -9.08 3.99 -11.62
N LYS A 106 -8.82 5.07 -12.32
CA LYS A 106 -7.73 5.20 -13.29
C LYS A 106 -6.49 5.84 -12.68
N SER A 107 -6.68 6.73 -11.70
CA SER A 107 -5.56 7.48 -11.12
C SER A 107 -5.71 7.75 -9.63
N LEU A 108 -4.58 7.75 -8.93
CA LEU A 108 -4.53 8.01 -7.49
C LEU A 108 -3.26 8.79 -7.13
N ASN A 109 -3.41 9.90 -6.43
CA ASN A 109 -2.29 10.70 -5.93
C ASN A 109 -2.22 10.61 -4.40
N VAL A 110 -1.09 10.14 -3.84
CA VAL A 110 -0.89 10.07 -2.37
C VAL A 110 0.41 10.71 -1.88
N ASP A 111 1.36 10.96 -2.78
CA ASP A 111 2.69 11.54 -2.44
C ASP A 111 3.00 12.78 -3.30
N GLY A 112 1.99 13.39 -3.93
CA GLY A 112 2.14 14.56 -4.81
C GLY A 112 2.35 14.22 -6.28
N HIS A 113 2.53 12.93 -6.61
CA HIS A 113 2.50 12.44 -7.98
C HIS A 113 1.33 11.48 -8.21
N VAL A 114 0.67 11.65 -9.36
CA VAL A 114 -0.47 10.82 -9.78
C VAL A 114 0.04 9.47 -10.28
N LEU A 115 -0.37 8.39 -9.62
CA LEU A 115 -0.12 7.02 -10.05
C LEU A 115 -1.15 6.59 -11.10
N PRO A 116 -0.74 5.95 -12.22
CA PRO A 116 -1.65 5.43 -13.23
C PRO A 116 -2.17 4.04 -12.81
N ILE A 117 -3.27 4.01 -12.05
CA ILE A 117 -3.81 2.79 -11.43
C ILE A 117 -4.33 1.79 -12.47
N ASP A 118 -4.99 2.27 -13.52
CA ASP A 118 -5.49 1.41 -14.60
C ASP A 118 -4.35 0.73 -15.39
N GLU A 119 -3.25 1.42 -15.62
CA GLU A 119 -2.04 0.86 -16.24
C GLU A 119 -1.29 -0.10 -15.30
N LEU A 120 -1.10 0.30 -14.03
CA LEU A 120 -0.42 -0.52 -13.02
C LEU A 120 -1.14 -1.84 -12.76
N ARG A 121 -2.46 -1.88 -12.89
CA ARG A 121 -3.25 -3.12 -12.72
C ARG A 121 -3.55 -3.87 -14.01
N GLY A 122 -3.12 -3.35 -15.15
CA GLY A 122 -3.30 -3.98 -16.45
C GLY A 122 -4.71 -3.81 -17.05
N ALA A 123 -5.60 -3.03 -16.44
CA ALA A 123 -6.89 -2.67 -17.04
C ALA A 123 -6.70 -1.87 -18.33
N LYS A 124 -5.65 -1.05 -18.39
CA LYS A 124 -5.10 -0.46 -19.60
C LYS A 124 -3.76 -1.12 -19.93
N PRO A 125 -3.70 -2.06 -20.88
CA PRO A 125 -2.48 -2.79 -21.18
C PRO A 125 -1.36 -1.87 -21.65
N VAL A 126 -0.24 -1.87 -20.93
CA VAL A 126 1.01 -1.19 -21.28
C VAL A 126 2.19 -2.12 -20.98
N GLU A 127 3.25 -2.03 -21.77
CA GLU A 127 4.43 -2.88 -21.58
C GLU A 127 5.48 -2.24 -20.66
N ALA A 128 5.48 -0.92 -20.52
CA ALA A 128 6.45 -0.17 -19.75
C ALA A 128 5.82 1.02 -19.03
N ILE A 129 6.19 1.22 -17.77
CA ILE A 129 5.80 2.37 -16.94
C ILE A 129 7.06 3.00 -16.37
N ASP A 130 7.20 4.32 -16.55
CA ASP A 130 8.27 5.12 -15.96
C ASP A 130 7.72 6.06 -14.87
N LEU A 131 8.03 5.70 -13.63
CA LEU A 131 7.71 6.45 -12.42
C LEU A 131 9.00 6.92 -11.71
N SER A 132 10.09 7.07 -12.44
CA SER A 132 11.35 7.57 -11.87
C SER A 132 11.30 9.06 -11.52
N ALA A 133 12.01 9.43 -10.45
CA ALA A 133 12.15 10.80 -9.96
C ALA A 133 10.80 11.52 -9.77
N LYS A 134 9.79 10.81 -9.23
CA LYS A 134 8.44 11.34 -8.97
C LYS A 134 8.19 11.61 -7.49
N SER A 135 9.24 11.58 -6.67
CA SER A 135 9.14 11.75 -5.21
C SER A 135 8.18 10.75 -4.55
N LEU A 136 8.06 9.54 -5.12
CA LEU A 136 7.20 8.51 -4.57
C LEU A 136 7.72 8.04 -3.21
N GLY A 137 6.83 7.96 -2.24
CA GLY A 137 7.12 7.45 -0.91
C GLY A 137 6.72 5.99 -0.73
N VAL A 138 6.84 5.53 0.52
CA VAL A 138 6.43 4.20 0.96
C VAL A 138 4.94 3.93 0.70
N LYS A 139 4.08 4.96 0.79
CA LYS A 139 2.63 4.84 0.50
C LYS A 139 2.39 4.49 -0.97
N SER A 140 2.97 5.26 -1.89
CA SER A 140 2.90 4.96 -3.32
C SER A 140 3.46 3.58 -3.64
N ALA A 141 4.58 3.19 -3.03
CA ALA A 141 5.19 1.88 -3.22
C ALA A 141 4.25 0.72 -2.81
N LEU A 142 3.52 0.85 -1.69
CA LEU A 142 2.51 -0.14 -1.26
C LEU A 142 1.35 -0.24 -2.26
N ILE A 143 0.87 0.90 -2.75
CA ILE A 143 -0.21 0.95 -3.74
C ILE A 143 0.24 0.30 -5.05
N ILE A 144 1.43 0.65 -5.54
CA ILE A 144 2.02 0.05 -6.74
C ILE A 144 2.10 -1.47 -6.58
N ALA A 145 2.69 -1.97 -5.49
CA ALA A 145 2.76 -3.42 -5.24
C ALA A 145 1.38 -4.09 -5.24
N SER A 146 0.37 -3.44 -4.64
CA SER A 146 -1.00 -3.97 -4.62
C SER A 146 -1.66 -3.96 -5.99
N CYS A 147 -1.43 -2.94 -6.81
CA CYS A 147 -2.02 -2.85 -8.15
C CYS A 147 -1.37 -3.84 -9.12
N LEU A 148 -0.07 -4.12 -8.98
CA LEU A 148 0.64 -5.08 -9.83
C LEU A 148 0.14 -6.52 -9.67
N ALA A 149 -0.51 -6.85 -8.54
CA ALA A 149 -1.10 -8.16 -8.33
C ALA A 149 -2.20 -8.42 -9.37
N GLY A 150 -1.89 -9.25 -10.37
CA GLY A 150 -2.79 -9.56 -11.50
C GLY A 150 -2.49 -8.80 -12.79
N ASN A 151 -1.46 -7.96 -12.84
CA ASN A 151 -1.03 -7.34 -14.10
C ASN A 151 -0.29 -8.36 -14.99
N GLU A 152 -0.89 -8.70 -16.12
CA GLU A 152 -0.34 -9.67 -17.09
C GLU A 152 0.35 -9.04 -18.31
N HIS A 153 0.47 -7.70 -18.35
CA HIS A 153 0.95 -6.96 -19.53
C HIS A 153 2.29 -6.24 -19.29
N LEU A 154 2.51 -5.73 -18.07
CA LEU A 154 3.66 -4.90 -17.76
C LEU A 154 4.95 -5.72 -17.72
N LYS A 155 5.94 -5.31 -18.53
CA LYS A 155 7.27 -5.95 -18.65
C LYS A 155 8.38 -5.13 -18.02
N SER A 156 8.25 -3.80 -18.05
CA SER A 156 9.24 -2.87 -17.51
C SER A 156 8.62 -1.87 -16.54
N LEU A 157 9.21 -1.74 -15.36
CA LEU A 157 8.81 -0.77 -14.35
C LEU A 157 10.05 -0.03 -13.86
N ASN A 158 10.09 1.28 -14.13
CA ASN A 158 11.15 2.15 -13.62
C ASN A 158 10.63 2.94 -12.41
N LEU A 159 11.24 2.70 -11.25
CA LEU A 159 10.95 3.38 -9.99
C LEU A 159 12.17 4.10 -9.43
N ALA A 160 13.21 4.31 -10.25
CA ALA A 160 14.46 4.92 -9.79
C ALA A 160 14.28 6.32 -9.20
N GLN A 161 15.18 6.73 -8.30
CA GLN A 161 15.22 8.07 -7.72
C GLN A 161 13.93 8.46 -6.98
N ASN A 162 13.34 7.53 -6.23
CA ASN A 162 12.22 7.78 -5.32
C ASN A 162 12.64 7.47 -3.86
N SER A 163 11.70 7.50 -2.93
CA SER A 163 11.89 7.22 -1.49
C SER A 163 11.00 6.06 -1.04
N LEU A 164 11.12 4.93 -1.73
CA LEU A 164 10.22 3.77 -1.56
C LEU A 164 10.48 2.98 -0.27
N SER A 165 11.66 3.13 0.33
CA SER A 165 11.94 2.66 1.69
C SER A 165 12.07 3.85 2.62
N GLY A 166 11.40 3.79 3.75
CA GLY A 166 11.60 4.78 4.80
C GLY A 166 12.89 4.57 5.58
N ASP A 167 13.21 5.58 6.40
CA ASP A 167 14.37 5.61 7.29
C ASP A 167 14.11 4.94 8.66
N ARG A 168 12.88 4.46 8.90
CA ARG A 168 12.47 3.78 10.16
C ARG A 168 12.15 2.31 9.95
N PHE A 169 12.14 1.57 11.07
CA PHE A 169 12.07 0.11 11.09
C PHE A 169 10.87 -0.48 10.35
N ASP A 170 9.73 0.18 10.46
CA ASP A 170 8.41 -0.22 9.98
C ASP A 170 8.14 0.11 8.50
N GLN A 171 9.08 0.77 7.82
CA GLN A 171 8.84 1.34 6.49
C GLN A 171 9.42 0.52 5.32
N MET A 172 10.05 -0.63 5.60
CA MET A 172 10.59 -1.52 4.55
C MET A 172 9.53 -2.44 3.93
N ASN A 173 8.31 -2.46 4.47
CA ASN A 173 7.26 -3.37 4.07
C ASN A 173 6.84 -3.17 2.60
N ALA A 174 6.98 -1.97 2.04
CA ALA A 174 6.59 -1.69 0.66
C ALA A 174 7.45 -2.44 -0.36
N LEU A 175 8.77 -2.46 -0.17
CA LEU A 175 9.69 -3.20 -1.06
C LEU A 175 9.55 -4.71 -0.90
N ILE A 176 9.31 -5.19 0.33
CA ILE A 176 9.00 -6.61 0.56
C ILE A 176 7.69 -6.97 -0.15
N LYS A 177 6.65 -6.14 -0.04
CA LYS A 177 5.38 -6.36 -0.74
C LYS A 177 5.55 -6.35 -2.25
N LEU A 178 6.39 -5.45 -2.78
CA LEU A 178 6.74 -5.43 -4.19
C LEU A 178 7.41 -6.75 -4.59
N ALA A 179 8.40 -7.20 -3.83
CA ALA A 179 9.07 -8.48 -4.07
C ALA A 179 8.10 -9.68 -4.04
N GLU A 180 7.13 -9.70 -3.11
CA GLU A 180 6.12 -10.75 -3.02
C GLU A 180 5.25 -10.85 -4.30
N VAL A 181 4.95 -9.73 -4.96
CA VAL A 181 4.09 -9.72 -6.15
C VAL A 181 4.84 -9.96 -7.45
N LEU A 182 6.13 -9.62 -7.54
CA LEU A 182 6.93 -9.74 -8.77
C LEU A 182 6.81 -11.11 -9.45
N PRO A 183 6.88 -12.27 -8.75
CA PRO A 183 6.79 -13.59 -9.38
C PRO A 183 5.44 -13.86 -10.07
N SER A 184 4.39 -13.13 -9.69
CA SER A 184 3.06 -13.23 -10.30
C SER A 184 2.86 -12.31 -11.50
N THR A 185 3.82 -11.40 -11.76
CA THR A 185 3.76 -10.43 -12.86
C THR A 185 4.52 -10.93 -14.11
N ARG A 186 4.50 -10.11 -15.18
CA ARG A 186 5.37 -10.28 -16.36
C ARG A 186 6.60 -9.36 -16.35
N ILE A 187 6.89 -8.69 -15.23
CA ILE A 187 8.01 -7.74 -15.15
C ILE A 187 9.33 -8.50 -15.26
N THR A 188 10.09 -8.18 -16.31
CA THR A 188 11.45 -8.68 -16.54
C THR A 188 12.52 -7.61 -16.35
N SER A 189 12.10 -6.33 -16.28
CA SER A 189 12.99 -5.20 -16.04
C SER A 189 12.40 -4.32 -14.94
N LEU A 190 13.09 -4.29 -13.80
CA LEU A 190 12.73 -3.46 -12.66
C LEU A 190 13.92 -2.57 -12.30
N ASN A 191 13.74 -1.25 -12.38
CA ASN A 191 14.77 -0.30 -11.94
C ASN A 191 14.38 0.30 -10.59
N LEU A 192 15.22 0.07 -9.58
CA LEU A 192 15.06 0.55 -8.21
C LEU A 192 16.23 1.43 -7.75
N ASP A 193 17.05 1.93 -8.67
CA ASP A 193 18.21 2.75 -8.33
C ASP A 193 17.83 3.96 -7.48
N PHE A 194 18.71 4.35 -6.56
CA PHE A 194 18.52 5.53 -5.68
C PHE A 194 17.23 5.51 -4.82
N ASN A 195 16.76 4.33 -4.39
CA ASN A 195 15.59 4.19 -3.50
C ASN A 195 15.92 3.84 -2.04
N GLN A 196 17.18 3.99 -1.60
CA GLN A 196 17.61 3.71 -0.23
C GLN A 196 17.34 2.26 0.25
N LEU A 197 17.44 1.28 -0.67
CA LEU A 197 16.99 -0.12 -0.49
C LEU A 197 17.46 -0.85 0.79
N CYS A 198 18.54 -0.39 1.43
CA CYS A 198 19.06 -0.95 2.68
C CYS A 198 18.64 -0.17 3.94
N GLY A 199 17.70 0.76 3.84
CA GLY A 199 17.21 1.57 4.96
C GLY A 199 18.18 2.63 5.45
N ILE A 200 19.19 2.99 4.64
CA ILE A 200 20.13 4.09 4.91
C ILE A 200 19.99 5.15 3.82
N ASN A 201 19.79 6.39 4.23
CA ASN A 201 19.74 7.54 3.33
C ASN A 201 21.14 8.09 2.99
N MET A 202 21.23 9.02 2.04
CA MET A 202 22.52 9.60 1.59
C MET A 202 23.27 10.39 2.68
N LEU A 203 22.61 10.72 3.79
CA LEU A 203 23.19 11.40 4.94
C LEU A 203 23.61 10.41 6.04
N PHE A 204 23.67 9.11 5.75
CA PHE A 204 23.95 8.02 6.70
C PHE A 204 22.92 7.89 7.83
N GLY A 205 21.74 8.49 7.68
CA GLY A 205 20.62 8.31 8.58
C GLY A 205 19.82 7.06 8.25
N GLY A 206 19.27 6.42 9.28
CA GLY A 206 18.44 5.21 9.15
C GLY A 206 19.06 3.99 9.84
N THR A 207 18.58 2.80 9.50
CA THR A 207 19.06 1.53 10.06
C THR A 207 19.32 0.55 8.95
N PHE A 208 20.58 0.10 8.83
CA PHE A 208 20.96 -0.89 7.82
C PHE A 208 20.13 -2.16 7.93
N ARG A 209 19.58 -2.62 6.82
CA ARG A 209 18.93 -3.92 6.66
C ARG A 209 19.10 -4.48 5.26
N VAL A 210 18.96 -5.79 5.17
CA VAL A 210 19.08 -6.54 3.92
C VAL A 210 17.79 -7.26 3.52
N ASP A 211 16.75 -7.24 4.36
CA ASP A 211 15.53 -8.05 4.17
C ASP A 211 14.84 -7.76 2.83
N ALA A 212 14.66 -6.48 2.47
CA ALA A 212 14.07 -6.10 1.20
C ALA A 212 14.94 -6.47 0.00
N ILE A 213 16.26 -6.31 0.12
CA ILE A 213 17.21 -6.68 -0.94
C ILE A 213 17.16 -8.21 -1.15
N ASN A 214 17.18 -8.99 -0.07
CA ASN A 214 17.08 -10.44 -0.14
C ASN A 214 15.77 -10.88 -0.79
N ALA A 215 14.63 -10.29 -0.37
CA ALA A 215 13.33 -10.58 -0.96
C ALA A 215 13.30 -10.26 -2.47
N LEU A 216 13.84 -9.10 -2.88
CA LEU A 216 13.93 -8.71 -4.29
C LEU A 216 14.82 -9.67 -5.10
N CYS A 217 15.96 -10.08 -4.53
CA CYS A 217 16.88 -11.05 -5.15
C CYS A 217 16.24 -12.44 -5.31
N GLU A 218 15.37 -12.85 -4.39
CA GLU A 218 14.62 -14.10 -4.48
C GLU A 218 13.47 -14.03 -5.49
N ALA A 219 12.88 -12.84 -5.66
CA ALA A 219 11.71 -12.63 -6.49
C ALA A 219 12.01 -12.44 -7.99
N LEU A 220 13.17 -11.87 -8.33
CA LEU A 220 13.56 -11.65 -9.72
C LEU A 220 14.12 -12.95 -10.34
N PRO A 221 13.68 -13.34 -11.55
CA PRO A 221 14.24 -14.49 -12.23
C PRO A 221 15.74 -14.29 -12.48
N LYS A 222 16.53 -15.33 -12.21
CA LYS A 222 17.98 -15.37 -12.44
C LYS A 222 18.32 -15.41 -13.92
#